data_AF-A0A945VI10-F1
#
_entry.id   AF-A0A945VI10-F1
#
_cell.length_a   1.000
_cell.length_b   1.000
_cell.length_c   1.000
_cell.angle_alpha   90.00
_cell.angle_beta   90.00
_cell.angle_gamma   90.00
#
_symmetry.space_group_name_H-M   'P 1'
#
loop_
_entity.id
_entity.type
_entity.pdbx_description
1 polymer ?
#
loop_
_entity_poly.entity_id
_entity_poly.type
_entity_poly.pdbx_seq_one_letter_code
_entity_poly.pdbx_strand_id
1 'polypeptide(L)'
;MLALPPTKKSSPDLIEKTIFSMGLMTEYEIWEFLRGSPNETLVLDNIGLPDSVWRSENDSTKFLYYFVDKIQDYNIIEINSFSNKVTGFEWD
;
A
#
# COMPACT_ATOMS: atom_id res chain seq x y z
N MET A 1 -11.61 3.13 -16.95
CA MET A 1 -11.61 2.77 -15.52
C MET A 1 -10.25 2.19 -15.21
N LEU A 2 -9.46 2.80 -14.32
CA LEU A 2 -8.17 2.22 -13.90
C LEU A 2 -8.45 1.02 -12.99
N ALA A 3 -7.71 -0.07 -13.16
CA ALA A 3 -7.90 -1.28 -12.37
C ALA A 3 -7.46 -1.06 -10.91
N LEU A 4 -8.06 -1.79 -9.96
CA LEU A 4 -7.50 -1.87 -8.61
C LEU A 4 -6.26 -2.78 -8.62
N PRO A 5 -5.25 -2.50 -7.79
CA PRO A 5 -4.16 -3.44 -7.59
C PRO A 5 -4.69 -4.74 -6.97
N PRO A 6 -4.01 -5.87 -7.21
CA PRO A 6 -4.37 -7.13 -6.57
C PRO A 6 -4.17 -7.05 -5.06
N THR A 7 -4.92 -7.87 -4.32
CA THR A 7 -4.75 -8.06 -2.87
C THR A 7 -4.09 -9.40 -2.58
N LYS A 8 -3.57 -9.56 -1.36
CA LYS A 8 -3.06 -10.86 -0.87
C LYS A 8 -4.08 -11.99 -1.09
N LYS A 9 -5.37 -11.67 -0.95
CA LYS A 9 -6.48 -12.63 -1.13
C LYS A 9 -6.77 -12.94 -2.60
N SER A 10 -6.71 -11.96 -3.49
CA SER A 10 -7.02 -12.19 -4.91
C SER A 10 -5.85 -12.80 -5.68
N SER A 11 -4.62 -12.67 -5.15
CA SER A 11 -3.41 -13.12 -5.83
C SER A 11 -2.40 -13.68 -4.82
N PRO A 12 -2.73 -14.79 -4.13
CA PRO A 12 -1.84 -15.40 -3.14
C PRO A 12 -0.50 -15.85 -3.75
N ASP A 13 -0.49 -16.22 -5.03
CA ASP A 13 0.73 -16.60 -5.76
C ASP A 13 1.68 -15.43 -6.03
N LEU A 14 1.19 -14.18 -5.90
CA LEU A 14 1.95 -12.95 -6.07
C LEU A 14 2.40 -12.33 -4.74
N ILE A 15 2.24 -13.04 -3.61
CA ILE A 15 2.79 -12.60 -2.32
C ILE A 15 4.32 -12.77 -2.38
N GLU A 16 4.99 -11.74 -2.91
CA GLU A 16 6.44 -11.67 -2.97
C GLU A 16 7.04 -11.32 -1.60
N LYS A 17 8.28 -11.77 -1.37
CA LYS A 17 9.10 -11.26 -0.28
C LYS A 17 9.58 -9.86 -0.63
N THR A 18 8.91 -8.85 -0.11
CA THR A 18 9.30 -7.45 -0.20
C THR A 18 10.35 -7.08 0.83
N ILE A 19 11.04 -5.96 0.62
CA ILE A 19 12.02 -5.41 1.58
C ILE A 19 11.35 -5.22 2.95
N PHE A 20 10.10 -4.74 2.98
CA PHE A 20 9.31 -4.64 4.22
C PHE A 20 9.03 -6.00 4.86
N SER A 21 8.45 -6.95 4.11
CA SER A 21 8.07 -8.27 4.67
C SER A 21 9.28 -9.09 5.16
N MET A 22 10.48 -8.79 4.65
CA MET A 22 11.73 -9.40 5.08
C MET A 22 12.35 -8.72 6.32
N GLY A 23 11.73 -7.65 6.85
CA GLY A 23 12.27 -6.86 7.96
C GLY A 23 13.55 -6.10 7.59
N LEU A 24 13.76 -5.84 6.30
CA LEU A 24 14.93 -5.10 5.79
C LEU A 24 14.68 -3.59 5.71
N MET A 25 13.50 -3.13 6.12
CA MET A 25 13.14 -1.73 6.22
C MET A 25 12.46 -1.48 7.57
N THR A 26 12.88 -0.44 8.27
CA THR A 26 12.26 0.02 9.51
C THR A 26 10.97 0.80 9.24
N GLU A 27 10.09 0.92 10.24
CA GLU A 27 8.87 1.73 10.13
C GLU A 27 9.17 3.18 9.71
N TYR A 28 10.28 3.75 10.21
CA TYR A 28 10.72 5.09 9.84
C TYR A 28 11.15 5.20 8.37
N GLU A 29 11.83 4.18 7.84
CA GLU A 29 12.22 4.15 6.43
C GLU A 29 11.01 3.98 5.52
N ILE A 30 9.98 3.22 5.94
CA ILE A 30 8.69 3.16 5.24
C ILE A 30 8.03 4.54 5.23
N TRP A 31 7.99 5.20 6.39
CA TRP A 31 7.42 6.53 6.52
C TRP A 31 8.10 7.54 5.59
N GLU A 32 9.44 7.55 5.54
CA GLU A 32 10.22 8.40 4.63
C GLU A 32 9.98 8.05 3.16
N PHE A 33 9.93 6.76 2.82
CA PHE A 33 9.61 6.29 1.47
C PHE A 33 8.24 6.80 1.01
N LEU A 34 7.20 6.65 1.82
CA LEU A 34 5.84 7.08 1.51
C LEU A 34 5.72 8.61 1.40
N ARG A 35 6.43 9.35 2.26
CA ARG A 35 6.52 10.82 2.19
C ARG A 35 7.15 11.32 0.88
N GLY A 36 7.95 10.49 0.21
CA GLY A 36 8.50 10.77 -1.12
C GLY A 36 7.49 10.72 -2.27
N SER A 37 6.20 10.50 -2.00
CA SER A 37 5.15 10.32 -3.00
C SER A 37 5.50 9.28 -4.09
N PRO A 38 5.80 8.03 -3.71
CA PRO A 38 6.05 6.96 -4.67
C PRO A 38 4.80 6.70 -5.52
N ASN A 39 4.98 6.02 -6.65
CA ASN A 39 3.83 5.55 -7.42
C ASN A 39 3.32 4.21 -6.88
N GLU A 40 2.14 3.78 -7.30
CA GLU A 40 1.52 2.52 -6.84
C GLU A 40 2.43 1.31 -7.04
N THR A 41 3.10 1.20 -8.19
CA THR A 41 4.01 0.08 -8.47
C THR A 41 5.14 0.01 -7.44
N LEU A 42 5.80 1.13 -7.16
CA LEU A 42 6.87 1.17 -6.16
C LEU A 42 6.37 0.82 -4.76
N VAL A 43 5.14 1.22 -4.41
CA VAL A 43 4.51 0.82 -3.14
C VAL A 43 4.37 -0.69 -3.08
N LEU A 44 3.80 -1.31 -4.12
CA LEU A 44 3.60 -2.76 -4.16
C LEU A 44 4.93 -3.53 -4.16
N ASP A 45 5.95 -3.04 -4.87
CA ASP A 45 7.27 -3.69 -4.95
C ASP A 45 8.03 -3.66 -3.61
N ASN A 46 7.89 -2.56 -2.84
CA ASN A 46 8.66 -2.35 -1.59
C ASN A 46 7.91 -2.83 -0.34
N ILE A 47 6.58 -2.63 -0.31
CA ILE A 47 5.74 -2.95 0.85
C ILE A 47 5.06 -4.30 0.65
N GLY A 48 4.51 -4.54 -0.52
CA GLY A 48 3.82 -5.78 -0.89
C GLY A 48 2.36 -5.54 -1.26
N LEU A 49 1.64 -6.64 -1.46
CA LEU A 49 0.21 -6.56 -1.74
C LEU A 49 -0.57 -6.13 -0.49
N PRO A 50 -1.59 -5.26 -0.63
CA PRO A 50 -2.48 -4.91 0.46
C PRO A 50 -3.43 -6.07 0.82
N ASP A 51 -3.94 -6.05 2.05
CA ASP A 51 -4.97 -6.97 2.52
C ASP A 51 -6.34 -6.64 1.91
N SER A 52 -6.64 -5.34 1.77
CA SER A 52 -7.84 -4.86 1.09
C SER A 52 -7.61 -3.56 0.35
N VAL A 53 -8.46 -3.29 -0.64
CA VAL A 53 -8.40 -2.07 -1.44
C VAL A 53 -9.79 -1.49 -1.58
N TRP A 54 -9.91 -0.18 -1.37
CA TRP A 54 -11.14 0.57 -1.55
C TRP A 54 -10.92 1.77 -2.49
N ARG A 55 -12.01 2.35 -3.02
CA ARG A 55 -11.96 3.58 -3.82
C ARG A 55 -12.94 4.60 -3.27
N SER A 56 -12.57 5.88 -3.38
CA SER A 56 -13.50 6.97 -3.14
C SER A 56 -14.69 6.90 -4.11
N GLU A 57 -15.83 7.47 -3.71
CA GLU A 57 -17.08 7.45 -4.49
C GLU A 57 -16.94 8.03 -5.91
N ASN A 58 -16.03 9.00 -6.08
CA ASN A 58 -15.74 9.66 -7.36
C ASN A 58 -14.53 9.04 -8.09
N ASP A 59 -14.04 7.88 -7.66
CA ASP A 59 -12.85 7.19 -8.18
C ASP A 59 -11.54 8.02 -8.11
N SER A 60 -11.49 9.14 -7.39
CA SER A 60 -10.30 10.01 -7.33
C SER A 60 -9.14 9.43 -6.53
N THR A 61 -9.43 8.56 -5.56
CA THR A 61 -8.47 8.02 -4.61
C THR A 61 -8.67 6.51 -4.43
N LYS A 62 -7.57 5.76 -4.45
CA LYS A 62 -7.49 4.36 -4.03
C LYS A 62 -6.91 4.31 -2.61
N PHE A 63 -7.48 3.47 -1.76
CA PHE A 63 -7.03 3.25 -0.40
C PHE A 63 -6.52 1.82 -0.29
N LEU A 64 -5.26 1.64 0.05
CA LEU A 64 -4.61 0.34 0.25
C LEU A 64 -4.47 0.12 1.75
N TYR A 65 -5.05 -0.98 2.24
CA TYR A 65 -5.04 -1.33 3.66
C TYR A 65 -4.10 -2.50 3.93
N TYR A 66 -3.25 -2.35 4.94
CA TYR A 66 -2.31 -3.37 5.39
C TYR A 66 -2.56 -3.68 6.87
N PHE A 67 -3.01 -4.90 7.17
CA PHE A 67 -3.31 -5.30 8.54
C PHE A 67 -2.03 -5.50 9.34
N VAL A 68 -1.98 -4.93 10.54
CA VAL A 68 -0.87 -5.01 11.47
C VAL A 68 -1.27 -5.86 12.67
N ASP A 69 -0.89 -7.14 12.65
CA ASP A 69 -1.25 -8.12 13.69
C ASP A 69 -0.88 -7.66 15.12
N LYS A 70 0.22 -6.92 15.28
CA LYS A 70 0.71 -6.51 16.61
C LYS A 70 -0.22 -5.51 17.31
N ILE A 71 -0.85 -4.63 16.55
CA ILE A 71 -1.75 -3.58 17.08
C ILE A 71 -3.22 -3.86 16.76
N GLN A 72 -3.50 -4.92 15.98
CA GLN A 72 -4.85 -5.31 15.55
C GLN A 72 -5.59 -4.18 14.80
N ASP A 73 -4.83 -3.41 14.00
CA ASP A 73 -5.34 -2.29 13.21
C ASP A 73 -4.75 -2.29 11.80
N TYR A 74 -5.12 -1.32 10.97
CA TYR A 74 -4.65 -1.19 9.59
C TYR A 74 -3.79 0.07 9.39
N ASN A 75 -2.64 -0.14 8.76
CA ASN A 75 -1.96 0.94 8.05
C ASN A 75 -2.69 1.22 6.72
N ILE A 76 -2.71 2.49 6.33
CA ILE A 76 -3.46 2.96 5.16
C ILE A 76 -2.53 3.77 4.26
N ILE A 77 -2.58 3.51 2.96
CA ILE A 77 -1.93 4.32 1.93
C ILE A 77 -2.98 4.84 0.96
N GLU A 78 -3.00 6.16 0.75
CA GLU A 78 -3.85 6.83 -0.21
C GLU A 78 -3.09 7.09 -1.51
N ILE A 79 -3.66 6.64 -2.63
CA ILE A 79 -3.10 6.82 -3.97
C ILE A 79 -4.08 7.60 -4.82
N ASN A 80 -3.64 8.72 -5.38
CA ASN A 80 -4.43 9.45 -6.37
C ASN A 80 -4.57 8.60 -7.63
N SER A 81 -5.81 8.33 -8.04
CA SER A 81 -6.11 7.47 -9.17
C SER A 81 -5.60 8.02 -10.50
N PHE A 82 -5.45 9.34 -10.64
CA PHE A 82 -5.07 9.96 -11.91
C PHE A 82 -3.56 10.10 -12.06
N SER A 83 -2.87 10.60 -11.03
CA SER A 83 -1.40 10.74 -11.05
C SER A 83 -0.68 9.44 -10.70
N ASN A 84 -1.40 8.46 -10.14
CA ASN A 84 -0.88 7.18 -9.64
C ASN A 84 0.20 7.36 -8.56
N LYS A 85 0.08 8.41 -7.75
CA LYS A 85 1.05 8.80 -6.72
C LYS A 85 0.42 8.73 -5.34
N VAL A 86 1.22 8.35 -4.34
CA VAL A 86 0.84 8.46 -2.93
C VAL A 86 0.60 9.93 -2.59
N THR A 87 -0.56 10.20 -2.00
CA THR A 87 -0.99 11.53 -1.56
C THR A 87 -1.18 11.65 -0.05
N GLY A 88 -1.31 10.53 0.65
CA GLY A 88 -1.48 10.47 2.09
C GLY A 88 -1.24 9.06 2.60
N PHE A 89 -0.97 8.92 3.89
CA PHE A 89 -0.82 7.63 4.55
C PHE A 89 -0.92 7.78 6.08
N GLU A 90 -1.31 6.69 6.73
CA GLU A 90 -1.23 6.46 8.18
C GLU A 90 -0.46 5.16 8.36
N TRP A 91 0.65 5.21 9.12
CA TRP A 91 1.60 4.12 9.22
C TRP A 91 2.22 4.04 10.62
N ASP A 92 1.74 3.09 11.42
CA ASP A 92 2.11 2.83 12.81
C ASP A 92 2.70 1.41 13.02
#